data_AF-A0A4U0VC47-F1
#
_entry.id   AF-A0A4U0VC47-F1
#
_cell.length_a   1.000
_cell.length_b   1.000
_cell.length_c   1.000
_cell.angle_alpha   90.00
_cell.angle_beta   90.00
_cell.angle_gamma   90.00
#
_symmetry.space_group_name_H-M   'P 1'
#
loop_
_entity.id
_entity.type
_entity.pdbx_description
1 polymer ?
#
loop_
_entity_poly.entity_id
_entity_poly.type
_entity_poly.pdbx_seq_one_letter_code
_entity_poly.pdbx_strand_id
1 'polypeptide(L)' 'MKSYLFRMMNKPHRFCPECSSSVLIDISQAEDIPESMKGLMAVNASLFKDIDLEKAEIYTMDGKSI' A
#
# COMPACT_ATOMS: atom_id res chain seq x y z
N MET A 1 -1.00 15.41 -1.85
CA MET A 1 -0.61 14.21 -1.07
C MET A 1 0.80 14.39 -0.57
N LYS A 2 1.07 14.00 0.68
CA LYS A 2 2.45 13.90 1.19
C LYS A 2 2.99 12.52 0.84
N SER A 3 4.24 12.47 0.39
CA SER A 3 4.92 11.22 0.07
C SER A 3 6.00 10.94 1.11
N TYR A 4 6.04 9.69 1.57
CA TYR A 4 7.07 9.18 2.46
C TYR A 4 7.77 8.01 1.78
N LEU A 5 9.10 8.02 1.84
CA LEU A 5 9.97 6.98 1.31
C LEU A 5 10.79 6.41 2.46
N PHE A 6 11.06 5.12 2.41
CA PHE A 6 11.81 4.41 3.42
C PHE A 6 12.74 3.36 2.79
N ARG A 7 13.82 3.03 3.49
CA ARG A 7 14.85 2.04 3.09
C ARG A 7 15.37 2.24 1.66
N MET A 8 14.89 1.47 0.70
CA MET A 8 15.36 1.49 -0.70
C MET A 8 14.77 2.64 -1.52
N MET A 9 13.89 3.45 -0.92
CA MET A 9 13.38 4.69 -1.51
C MET A 9 12.64 4.49 -2.86
N ASN A 10 12.10 3.30 -3.09
CA ASN A 10 11.49 2.91 -4.36
C ASN A 10 9.99 2.55 -4.26
N LYS A 11 9.39 2.69 -3.08
CA LYS A 11 7.95 2.49 -2.83
C LYS A 11 7.36 3.72 -2.13
N PRO A 12 6.92 4.74 -2.88
CA PRO A 12 6.28 5.92 -2.29
C PRO A 12 4.99 5.58 -1.52
N HIS A 13 5.02 5.77 -0.20
CA HIS A 13 3.83 5.73 0.64
C HIS A 13 3.15 7.11 0.58
N ARG A 14 1.90 7.18 0.11
CA ARG A 14 1.17 8.43 -0.10
C ARG A 14 0.07 8.62 0.95
N PHE A 15 0.08 9.79 1.58
CA PHE A 15 -0.84 10.17 2.64
C PHE A 15 -1.63 11.43 2.27
N CYS A 16 -2.86 11.52 2.78
CA CYS A 16 -3.66 12.75 2.71
C CYS A 16 -3.01 13.84 3.58
N PRO A 17 -2.75 15.05 3.06
CA PRO A 17 -2.08 16.10 3.82
C PRO A 17 -2.94 16.72 4.93
N GLU A 18 -4.26 16.55 4.86
CA GLU A 18 -5.23 17.17 5.77
C GLU A 18 -5.58 16.25 6.94
N CYS A 19 -5.96 15.00 6.65
CA CYS A 19 -6.39 14.03 7.67
C CYS A 19 -5.34 12.95 7.98
N SER A 20 -4.19 12.96 7.31
CA SER A 20 -3.10 11.99 7.50
C SER A 20 -3.44 10.53 7.16
N SER A 21 -4.60 10.25 6.55
CA SER A 21 -4.95 8.89 6.10
C SER A 21 -3.91 8.34 5.12
N SER A 22 -3.51 7.09 5.32
CA SER A 22 -2.74 6.33 4.33
C SER A 22 -3.65 6.02 3.14
N VAL A 23 -3.28 6.50 1.95
CA VAL A 23 -4.10 6.37 0.73
C VAL A 23 -3.64 5.18 -0.09
N LEU A 24 -2.36 5.16 -0.45
CA LEU A 24 -1.78 4.11 -1.29
C LEU A 24 -0.27 3.99 -1.10
N ILE A 25 0.26 2.86 -1.54
CA ILE A 25 1.68 2.63 -1.75
C ILE A 25 1.86 2.33 -3.23
N ASP A 26 2.67 3.16 -3.88
CA ASP A 26 3.02 3.00 -5.29
C ASP A 26 4.17 2.00 -5.40
N ILE A 27 3.83 0.72 -5.59
CA ILE A 27 4.81 -0.36 -5.76
C ILE A 27 5.06 -0.69 -7.23
N SER A 28 4.43 0.05 -8.14
CA SER A 28 4.45 -0.24 -9.58
C SER A 28 5.86 -0.21 -10.19
N GLN A 29 6.74 0.61 -9.61
CA GLN A 29 8.13 0.83 -10.04
C GLN A 29 9.16 0.13 -9.14
N ALA A 30 8.71 -0.69 -8.19
CA ALA A 30 9.64 -1.38 -7.30
C ALA A 30 10.27 -2.60 -8.01
N GLU A 31 11.60 -2.70 -7.96
CA GLU A 31 12.35 -3.82 -8.55
C GLU A 31 12.46 -5.01 -7.60
N ASP A 32 12.34 -4.77 -6.29
CA ASP A 32 12.50 -5.72 -5.19
C ASP A 32 11.17 -6.37 -4.76
N ILE A 33 10.25 -6.59 -5.69
CA ILE A 33 8.96 -7.26 -5.44
C ILE A 33 8.82 -8.49 -6.33
N PRO A 34 8.01 -9.48 -5.93
CA PRO A 34 7.65 -10.58 -6.80
C PRO A 34 7.08 -10.08 -8.13
N GLU A 35 7.39 -10.77 -9.24
CA GLU A 35 6.94 -10.40 -10.59
C GLU A 35 5.41 -10.22 -10.65
N SER A 36 4.66 -11.06 -9.92
CA SER A 36 3.20 -11.00 -9.82
C SER A 36 2.66 -9.69 -9.22
N MET A 37 3.50 -8.90 -8.57
CA MET A 37 3.12 -7.62 -7.96
C MET A 37 3.56 -6.41 -8.78
N LYS A 38 4.35 -6.59 -9.84
CA LYS A 38 4.78 -5.48 -10.70
C LYS A 38 3.59 -4.85 -11.40
N GLY A 39 3.62 -3.52 -11.52
CA GLY A 39 2.50 -2.75 -12.08
C GLY A 39 1.27 -2.63 -11.18
N LEU A 40 1.24 -3.27 -10.00
CA LEU A 40 0.15 -3.10 -9.03
C LEU A 40 0.40 -1.91 -8.10
N MET A 41 -0.67 -1.47 -7.43
CA MET A 41 -0.62 -0.51 -6.33
C MET A 41 -1.31 -1.12 -5.11
N ALA A 42 -0.79 -0.85 -3.92
CA ALA A 42 -1.48 -1.19 -2.69
C ALA A 42 -2.33 0.01 -2.26
N VAL A 43 -3.60 -0.21 -1.93
CA VAL A 43 -4.53 0.85 -1.54
C VAL A 43 -5.15 0.55 -0.18
N ASN A 44 -5.49 1.59 0.58
CA ASN A 44 -6.19 1.41 1.83
C ASN A 44 -7.68 1.09 1.57
N ALA A 45 -8.06 -0.16 1.74
CA ALA A 45 -9.42 -0.66 1.52
C ALA A 45 -10.47 0.09 2.36
N SER A 46 -10.12 0.59 3.55
CA SER A 46 -11.06 1.30 4.43
C SER A 46 -11.51 2.66 3.88
N LEU A 47 -10.84 3.20 2.86
CA LEU A 47 -11.19 4.48 2.24
C LEU A 47 -12.23 4.34 1.12
N PHE A 48 -12.48 3.12 0.67
CA PHE A 48 -13.47 2.87 -0.37
C PHE A 48 -14.87 2.84 0.23
N LYS A 49 -15.79 3.51 -0.44
CA LYS A 49 -17.21 3.46 -0.08
C LYS A 49 -17.74 2.05 -0.33
N ASP A 50 -18.63 1.60 0.53
CA ASP A 50 -19.37 0.33 0.40
C ASP A 50 -18.48 -0.93 0.49
N ILE A 51 -17.27 -0.80 1.07
CA ILE A 51 -16.40 -1.93 1.44
C ILE A 51 -16.62 -2.26 2.92
N ASP A 52 -16.98 -3.51 3.19
CA ASP A 52 -17.16 -4.06 4.54
C ASP A 52 -15.97 -4.95 4.90
N LEU A 53 -15.05 -4.41 5.70
CA LEU A 53 -13.83 -5.12 6.09
C LEU A 53 -14.09 -6.28 7.06
N GLU A 54 -15.23 -6.29 7.77
CA GLU A 54 -15.57 -7.38 8.70
C GLU A 54 -15.95 -8.67 7.95
N LYS A 55 -16.39 -8.52 6.70
CA LYS A 55 -16.73 -9.63 5.81
C LYS A 55 -15.60 -10.02 4.87
N ALA A 56 -14.47 -9.30 4.90
CA ALA A 56 -13.34 -9.57 4.04
C ALA A 56 -12.53 -10.77 4.53
N GLU A 57 -11.99 -11.56 3.60
CA GLU A 57 -10.94 -12.52 3.92
C GLU A 57 -9.62 -11.76 4.03
N ILE A 58 -9.05 -11.72 5.24
CA ILE A 58 -7.84 -10.94 5.53
C ILE A 58 -6.64 -11.87 5.66
N TYR A 59 -5.64 -11.64 4.82
CA TYR A 59 -4.32 -12.26 4.94
C TYR A 59 -3.31 -11.22 5.43
N THR A 60 -2.52 -11.58 6.45
CA THR A 60 -1.53 -10.69 7.07
C THR A 60 -0.12 -11.12 6.70
N MET A 61 0.71 -10.17 6.25
CA MET A 61 2.12 -10.37 5.96
C MET A 61 2.97 -9.40 6.78
N ASP A 62 4.02 -9.91 7.44
CA ASP A 62 4.91 -9.12 8.30
C ASP A 62 6.26 -8.76 7.63
N GLY A 63 6.47 -9.19 6.38
CA GLY A 63 7.70 -8.96 5.63
C GLY A 63 8.94 -9.67 6.16
N LYS A 64 8.82 -10.51 7.21
CA LYS A 64 9.93 -11.28 7.77
C LYS A 64 10.24 -12.54 6.95
N SER A 65 9.25 -13.03 6.20
CA SER A 65 9.30 -14.28 5.43
C SER A 65 9.09 -14.06 3.92
N ILE A 66 9.33 -12.84 3.42
CA ILE A 66 9.31 -12.50 1.98
C ILE A 66 10.75 -12.35 1.50
#